data_AF-A0A9X2RE60-F1
#
_entry.id   AF-A0A9X2RE60-F1
#
_cell.length_a   1.000
_cell.length_b   1.000
_cell.length_c   1.000
_cell.angle_alpha   90.00
_cell.angle_beta   90.00
_cell.angle_gamma   90.00
#
_symmetry.space_group_name_H-M   'P 1'
#
loop_
_entity.id
_entity.type
_entity.pdbx_description
1 polymer ?
#
loop_
_entity_poly.entity_id
_entity_poly.type
_entity_poly.pdbx_seq_one_letter_code
_entity_poly.pdbx_strand_id
1 'polypeptide(L)'
;MLNFLRNLFQREKEPDIPAPEPNYTEIINKIKQTEESQDIQPGRKIHAIDYDLFELRLDRDITNQYRITVFRGSERVYSFTVFVTKQEVQKLDKAYRDIISFLKENPSITHLPDNNLLKGFYFGNS
;
A
#
# COMPACT_ATOMS: atom_id res chain seq x y z
N MET A 1 -48.92 -6.96 -1.71
CA MET A 1 -48.70 -5.73 -0.94
C MET A 1 -47.25 -5.68 -0.52
N LEU A 2 -46.48 -4.88 -1.24
CA LEU A 2 -45.11 -4.48 -0.91
C LEU A 2 -45.17 -3.57 0.32
N ASN A 3 -44.33 -3.81 1.33
CA ASN A 3 -43.69 -2.79 2.19
C ASN A 3 -42.90 -3.45 3.35
N PHE A 4 -41.99 -4.36 3.04
CA PHE A 4 -41.03 -4.91 4.03
C PHE A 4 -39.56 -4.65 3.70
N LEU A 5 -39.28 -3.83 2.68
CA LEU A 5 -37.91 -3.56 2.20
C LEU A 5 -37.47 -2.09 2.37
N ARG A 6 -37.88 -1.42 3.45
CA ARG A 6 -37.52 -0.01 3.66
C ARG A 6 -36.54 0.29 4.81
N ASN A 7 -36.09 -0.73 5.56
CA ASN A 7 -35.28 -0.51 6.77
C ASN A 7 -33.88 -1.14 6.76
N LEU A 8 -33.30 -1.46 5.60
CA LEU A 8 -32.01 -2.19 5.57
C LEU A 8 -30.76 -1.39 5.19
N PHE A 9 -30.86 -0.14 4.75
CA PHE A 9 -29.67 0.64 4.38
C PHE A 9 -29.82 2.13 4.68
N GLN A 10 -29.82 2.48 5.96
CA GLN A 10 -29.22 3.73 6.40
C GLN A 10 -28.02 3.35 7.26
N ARG A 11 -26.93 2.92 6.60
CA ARG A 11 -25.61 3.21 7.18
C ARG A 11 -25.50 4.73 7.10
N GLU A 12 -25.80 5.38 8.21
CA GLU A 12 -25.32 6.73 8.45
C GLU A 12 -23.86 6.74 8.01
N LYS A 13 -23.51 7.66 7.11
CA LYS A 13 -22.14 7.88 6.68
C LYS A 13 -21.37 8.13 7.98
N GLU A 14 -20.65 7.12 8.46
CA GLU A 14 -19.69 7.32 9.53
C GLU A 14 -18.84 8.53 9.11
N PRO A 15 -18.56 9.47 10.01
CA PRO A 15 -17.75 10.62 9.67
C PRO A 15 -16.50 10.13 8.94
N ASP A 16 -16.13 10.77 7.83
CA ASP A 16 -14.86 10.55 7.10
C ASP A 16 -13.71 10.90 8.05
N ILE A 17 -13.45 10.04 9.04
CA ILE A 17 -12.30 10.14 9.92
C ILE A 17 -11.14 9.67 9.04
N PRO A 18 -10.18 10.55 8.72
CA PRO A 18 -9.05 10.14 7.90
C PRO A 18 -8.35 8.98 8.61
N ALA A 19 -7.99 7.94 7.85
CA ALA A 19 -7.30 6.80 8.42
C ALA A 19 -6.05 7.25 9.18
N PRO A 20 -5.79 6.66 10.37
CA PRO A 20 -4.65 7.05 11.18
C PRO A 20 -3.35 6.87 10.38
N GLU A 21 -2.42 7.80 10.55
CA GLU A 21 -1.13 7.67 9.86
C GLU A 21 -0.38 6.43 10.36
N PRO A 22 0.17 5.61 9.45
CA PRO A 22 0.98 4.47 9.85
C PRO A 22 2.21 4.91 10.64
N ASN A 23 2.59 4.12 11.65
CA ASN A 23 3.87 4.31 12.35
C ASN A 23 5.04 3.82 11.46
N TYR A 24 5.52 4.69 10.59
CA TYR A 24 6.57 4.35 9.63
C TYR A 24 7.85 3.83 10.29
N THR A 25 8.27 4.41 11.43
CA THR A 25 9.45 3.95 12.16
C THR A 25 9.32 2.48 12.57
N GLU A 26 8.16 2.08 13.09
CA GLU A 26 7.90 0.69 13.48
C GLU A 26 7.85 -0.24 12.25
N ILE A 27 7.21 0.19 11.17
CA ILE A 27 7.15 -0.55 9.90
C ILE A 27 8.56 -0.84 9.38
N ILE A 28 9.41 0.17 9.30
CA ILE A 28 10.77 0.06 8.79
C ILE A 28 11.62 -0.85 9.68
N ASN A 29 11.47 -0.75 11.01
CA ASN A 29 12.15 -1.64 11.94
C ASN A 29 11.73 -3.11 11.75
N LYS A 30 10.43 -3.38 11.56
CA LYS A 30 9.93 -4.74 11.29
C LYS A 30 10.47 -5.30 9.97
N ILE A 31 10.48 -4.48 8.91
CA ILE A 31 11.03 -4.88 7.61
C ILE A 31 12.52 -5.22 7.77
N LYS A 32 13.29 -4.34 8.41
CA LYS A 32 14.72 -4.55 8.65
C LYS A 32 14.99 -5.86 9.41
N GLN A 33 14.27 -6.10 10.50
CA GLN A 33 14.39 -7.35 11.27
C GLN A 33 14.05 -8.59 10.45
N THR A 34 13.01 -8.53 9.61
CA THR A 34 12.61 -9.67 8.77
C THR A 34 13.69 -9.96 7.73
N GLU A 35 14.26 -8.92 7.12
CA GLU A 35 15.32 -9.02 6.12
C GLU A 35 16.66 -9.51 6.67
N GLU A 36 16.97 -9.19 7.93
CA GLU A 36 18.18 -9.66 8.61
C GLU A 36 18.05 -11.10 9.11
N SER A 37 16.83 -11.56 9.42
CA SER A 37 16.59 -12.89 9.98
C SER A 37 16.27 -13.97 8.94
N GLN A 38 15.88 -13.59 7.72
CA GLN A 38 15.41 -14.52 6.70
C GLN A 38 15.93 -14.16 5.31
N ASP A 39 16.33 -15.18 4.55
CA ASP A 39 16.58 -15.00 3.11
C ASP A 39 15.26 -15.11 2.32
N ILE A 40 14.60 -13.96 2.13
CA ILE A 40 13.29 -13.87 1.50
C ILE A 40 13.44 -13.84 -0.02
N GLN A 41 12.95 -14.90 -0.67
CA GLN A 41 12.93 -15.02 -2.12
C GLN A 41 12.03 -13.97 -2.79
N PRO A 42 12.33 -13.52 -4.02
CA PRO A 42 11.46 -12.63 -4.79
C PRO A 42 10.00 -13.09 -4.85
N GLY A 43 9.08 -12.13 -4.77
CA GLY A 43 7.62 -12.34 -4.77
C GLY A 43 7.04 -12.82 -3.43
N ARG A 44 7.88 -13.21 -2.46
CA ARG A 44 7.43 -13.55 -1.10
C ARG A 44 7.18 -12.28 -0.31
N LYS A 45 6.08 -12.28 0.45
CA LYS A 45 5.71 -11.16 1.32
C LYS A 45 6.78 -10.97 2.39
N ILE A 46 7.24 -9.72 2.52
CA ILE A 46 8.13 -9.27 3.60
C ILE A 46 7.29 -8.65 4.71
N HIS A 47 6.40 -7.72 4.32
CA HIS A 47 5.54 -7.00 5.26
C HIS A 47 4.23 -6.61 4.58
N ALA A 48 3.21 -6.29 5.37
CA ALA A 48 1.99 -5.67 4.90
C ALA A 48 1.44 -4.73 5.97
N ILE A 49 0.81 -3.64 5.52
CA ILE A 49 0.11 -2.70 6.39
C ILE A 49 -1.29 -2.46 5.84
N ASP A 50 -2.25 -2.35 6.75
CA ASP A 50 -3.60 -1.92 6.42
C ASP A 50 -3.66 -0.39 6.52
N TYR A 51 -4.27 0.22 5.51
CA TYR A 51 -4.49 1.66 5.43
C TYR A 51 -5.87 1.93 4.81
N ASP A 52 -6.83 2.30 5.66
CA ASP A 52 -8.24 2.47 5.27
C ASP A 52 -8.80 1.21 4.58
N LEU A 53 -9.27 1.32 3.34
CA LEU A 53 -9.77 0.21 2.53
C LEU A 53 -8.65 -0.54 1.76
N PHE A 54 -7.39 -0.15 1.96
CA PHE A 54 -6.26 -0.67 1.22
C PHE A 54 -5.33 -1.53 2.08
N GLU A 55 -4.80 -2.61 1.51
CA GLU A 55 -3.63 -3.34 2.05
C GLU A 55 -2.41 -2.99 1.19
N LEU A 56 -1.35 -2.46 1.80
CA LEU A 56 -0.06 -2.23 1.15
C LEU A 56 0.87 -3.38 1.50
N ARG A 57 1.14 -4.24 0.52
CA ARG A 57 2.03 -5.40 0.66
C ARG A 57 3.40 -5.13 0.07
N LEU A 58 4.44 -5.31 0.88
CA LEU A 58 5.84 -5.26 0.47
C LEU A 58 6.36 -6.66 0.09
N ASP A 59 6.96 -6.76 -1.09
CA ASP A 59 7.79 -7.88 -1.53
C ASP A 59 9.00 -7.39 -2.34
N ARG A 60 9.73 -8.32 -2.96
CA ARG A 60 10.74 -8.01 -3.97
C ARG A 60 10.32 -8.48 -5.35
N ASP A 61 10.69 -7.74 -6.37
CA ASP A 61 10.59 -8.23 -7.73
C ASP A 61 11.81 -9.09 -8.13
N ILE A 62 11.77 -9.61 -9.36
CA ILE A 62 12.85 -10.45 -9.92
C ILE A 62 14.19 -9.73 -10.07
N THR A 63 14.18 -8.39 -10.03
CA THR A 63 15.38 -7.55 -10.07
C THR A 63 15.91 -7.23 -8.67
N ASN A 64 15.32 -7.84 -7.64
CA ASN A 64 15.58 -7.59 -6.22
C ASN A 64 15.23 -6.17 -5.74
N GLN A 65 14.50 -5.40 -6.54
CA GLN A 65 13.96 -4.12 -6.10
C GLN A 65 12.75 -4.37 -5.20
N TYR A 66 12.54 -3.48 -4.23
CA TYR A 66 11.33 -3.56 -3.42
C TYR A 66 10.12 -3.19 -4.26
N ARG A 67 9.02 -3.86 -3.99
CA ARG A 67 7.74 -3.58 -4.62
C ARG A 67 6.67 -3.48 -3.55
N ILE A 68 5.92 -2.38 -3.58
CA ILE A 68 4.75 -2.16 -2.74
C ILE A 68 3.53 -2.33 -3.63
N THR A 69 2.75 -3.38 -3.39
CA THR A 69 1.51 -3.64 -4.10
C THR A 69 0.34 -3.19 -3.24
N VAL A 70 -0.59 -2.43 -3.83
CA VAL A 70 -1.78 -1.93 -3.12
C VAL A 70 -2.98 -2.75 -3.55
N PHE A 71 -3.63 -3.37 -2.57
CA PHE A 71 -4.85 -4.14 -2.75
C PHE A 71 -6.04 -3.41 -2.15
N ARG A 72 -7.22 -3.56 -2.76
CA ARG A 72 -8.52 -3.19 -2.19
C ARG A 72 -9.35 -4.47 -2.10
N GLY A 73 -9.45 -5.05 -0.92
CA GLY A 73 -9.92 -6.44 -0.77
C GLY A 73 -9.00 -7.40 -1.53
N SER A 74 -9.55 -8.17 -2.48
CA SER A 74 -8.76 -9.10 -3.32
C SER A 74 -8.23 -8.49 -4.61
N GLU A 75 -8.61 -7.26 -4.94
CA GLU A 75 -8.23 -6.60 -6.19
C GLU A 75 -6.89 -5.87 -6.04
N ARG A 76 -5.93 -6.15 -6.93
CA ARG A 76 -4.70 -5.35 -7.05
C ARG A 76 -5.03 -4.08 -7.81
N VAL A 77 -4.87 -2.93 -7.16
CA VAL A 77 -5.21 -1.63 -7.76
C VAL A 77 -3.96 -0.90 -8.25
N TYR A 78 -2.90 -0.90 -7.44
CA TYR A 78 -1.64 -0.24 -7.78
C TYR A 78 -0.44 -1.13 -7.49
N SER A 79 0.68 -0.80 -8.11
CA SER A 79 1.99 -1.34 -7.78
C SER A 79 3.03 -0.25 -7.88
N PHE A 80 3.95 -0.23 -6.94
CA PHE A 80 5.06 0.71 -6.91
C PHE A 80 6.35 -0.07 -6.87
N THR A 81 7.22 0.15 -7.84
CA THR A 81 8.61 -0.30 -7.76
C THR A 81 9.39 0.77 -7.00
N VAL A 82 10.16 0.36 -6.00
CA VAL A 82 10.97 1.25 -5.16
C VAL A 82 12.45 0.94 -5.40
N PHE A 83 13.16 1.92 -5.94
CA PHE A 83 14.56 1.82 -6.35
C PHE A 83 15.51 1.95 -5.16
N VAL A 84 15.42 1.01 -4.23
CA VAL A 84 16.24 0.96 -3.02
C VAL A 84 16.80 -0.43 -2.80
N THR A 85 18.04 -0.50 -2.31
CA THR A 85 18.71 -1.77 -1.99
C THR A 85 18.38 -2.26 -0.58
N LYS A 86 18.78 -3.50 -0.24
CA LYS A 86 18.61 -4.05 1.13
C LYS A 86 19.31 -3.19 2.18
N GLN A 87 20.45 -2.60 1.83
CA GLN A 87 21.26 -1.75 2.71
C GLN A 87 20.60 -0.39 2.97
N GLU A 88 19.67 0.00 2.11
CA GLU A 88 18.97 1.29 2.13
C GLU A 88 17.51 1.16 2.56
N VAL A 89 17.15 0.11 3.29
CA VAL A 89 15.77 -0.15 3.79
C VAL A 89 15.14 1.07 4.44
N GLN A 90 15.92 1.95 5.08
CA GLN A 90 15.40 3.19 5.66
C GLN A 90 14.75 4.14 4.63
N LYS A 91 15.19 4.12 3.37
CA LYS A 91 14.58 4.92 2.29
C LYS A 91 13.17 4.45 1.93
N LEU A 92 12.74 3.27 2.38
CA LEU A 92 11.35 2.84 2.26
C LEU A 92 10.40 3.74 3.06
N ASP A 93 10.84 4.43 4.12
CA ASP A 93 10.01 5.39 4.87
C ASP A 93 9.45 6.47 3.92
N LYS A 94 10.33 7.09 3.14
CA LYS A 94 9.93 8.09 2.15
C LYS A 94 8.99 7.49 1.10
N ALA A 95 9.26 6.28 0.62
CA ALA A 95 8.40 5.62 -0.36
C ALA A 95 6.98 5.36 0.20
N TYR A 96 6.87 4.87 1.44
CA TYR A 96 5.57 4.70 2.10
C TYR A 96 4.84 6.02 2.26
N ARG A 97 5.52 7.09 2.68
CA ARG A 97 4.89 8.43 2.80
C ARG A 97 4.36 8.94 1.47
N ASP A 98 5.16 8.85 0.41
CA ASP A 98 4.77 9.30 -0.93
C ASP A 98 3.55 8.51 -1.44
N ILE A 99 3.53 7.18 -1.23
CA ILE A 99 2.40 6.32 -1.62
C ILE A 99 1.14 6.64 -0.80
N ILE A 100 1.27 6.80 0.53
CA ILE A 100 0.14 7.13 1.40
C ILE A 100 -0.42 8.52 1.07
N SER A 101 0.42 9.51 0.77
CA SER A 101 -0.04 10.84 0.31
C SER A 101 -0.85 10.73 -0.99
N PHE A 102 -0.34 9.96 -1.95
CA PHE A 102 -1.07 9.68 -3.19
C PHE A 102 -2.43 9.02 -2.94
N LEU A 103 -2.52 8.05 -2.03
CA LEU A 103 -3.78 7.40 -1.68
C LEU A 103 -4.75 8.35 -0.95
N LYS A 104 -4.26 9.36 -0.22
CA LYS A 104 -5.09 10.38 0.46
C LYS A 104 -5.67 11.42 -0.51
N GLU A 105 -4.90 11.88 -1.48
CA GLU A 105 -5.21 13.08 -2.29
C GLU A 105 -6.20 12.84 -3.45
N ASN A 106 -6.97 11.76 -3.41
CA ASN A 106 -7.73 11.18 -4.54
C ASN A 106 -6.81 10.57 -5.60
N PRO A 107 -6.57 9.25 -5.54
CA PRO A 107 -5.63 8.60 -6.44
C PRO A 107 -6.13 8.66 -7.89
N SER A 108 -5.36 9.34 -8.74
CA SER A 108 -5.66 9.50 -10.17
C SER A 108 -4.76 8.60 -11.01
N ILE A 109 -5.35 7.87 -11.96
CA ILE A 109 -4.59 7.00 -12.89
C ILE A 109 -3.59 7.77 -13.76
N THR A 110 -3.81 9.07 -13.96
CA THR A 110 -2.95 9.93 -14.79
C THR A 110 -1.80 10.58 -14.02
N HIS A 111 -1.82 10.52 -12.68
CA HIS A 111 -0.84 11.17 -11.81
C HIS A 111 -0.28 10.19 -10.79
N LEU A 112 0.20 9.05 -11.27
CA LEU A 112 0.92 8.10 -10.43
C LEU A 112 2.29 8.70 -10.04
N PRO A 113 2.75 8.48 -8.79
CA PRO A 113 4.12 8.79 -8.40
C PRO A 113 5.15 8.22 -9.38
N ASP A 114 5.96 9.09 -9.98
CA ASP A 114 7.08 8.73 -10.85
C ASP A 114 8.26 9.67 -10.55
N ASN A 115 9.24 9.16 -9.81
CA ASN A 115 10.43 9.89 -9.42
C ASN A 115 11.63 8.95 -9.25
N ASN A 116 12.79 9.51 -8.91
CA ASN A 116 14.03 8.72 -8.75
C ASN A 116 13.97 7.64 -7.67
N LEU A 117 13.02 7.71 -6.74
CA LEU A 117 12.84 6.74 -5.65
C LEU A 117 11.81 5.68 -5.99
N LEU A 118 10.68 6.05 -6.59
CA LEU A 118 9.59 5.13 -6.88
C LEU A 118 8.87 5.41 -8.19
N LYS A 119 8.39 4.33 -8.80
CA LYS A 119 7.59 4.35 -10.02
C LYS A 119 6.29 3.58 -9.84
N GLY A 120 5.17 4.25 -10.04
CA GLY A 120 3.82 3.71 -9.91
C GLY A 120 3.26 3.12 -11.19
N PHE A 121 2.39 2.13 -11.02
CA PHE A 121 1.67 1.42 -12.07
C PHE A 121 0.24 1.16 -11.61
N TYR A 122 -0.74 1.34 -12.50
CA TYR A 122 -2.16 1.07 -12.23
C TYR A 122 -2.58 -0.28 -12.83
N PHE A 123 -3.37 -1.04 -12.07
CA PHE A 123 -3.87 -2.38 -12.42
C PHE A 123 -5.38 -2.55 -12.21
N GLY A 124 -6.07 -1.53 -11.68
CA GLY A 124 -7.51 -1.60 -11.46
C GLY A 124 -8.26 -1.80 -12.77
N ASN A 125 -9.34 -2.59 -12.71
CA ASN A 125 -10.24 -2.72 -13.86
C ASN A 125 -11.13 -1.48 -13.96
N SER A 126 -11.27 -0.96 -15.19
CA SER A 126 -12.18 0.14 -15.53
C SER A 126 -13.64 -0.28 -15.46
#